data_AF-X0YXU0-F1
#
_entry.id   AF-X0YXU0-F1
#
_cell.length_a   1.000
_cell.length_b   1.000
_cell.length_c   1.000
_cell.angle_alpha   90.00
_cell.angle_beta   90.00
_cell.angle_gamma   90.00
#
_symmetry.space_group_name_H-M   'P 1'
#
loop_
_entity.id
_entity.type
_entity.pdbx_description
1 polymer ?
#
loop_
_entity_poly.entity_id
_entity_poly.type
_entity_poly.pdbx_seq_one_letter_code
_entity_poly.pdbx_strand_id
1 'polypeptide(L)'
;TAQAMTSAEAIKRELLEQFRRPVLWQRSVEYMIENGVTTFVEIGPGRVLTALIRRIDGNANTKNIDDAPSIRKEAECGHRSDE
;
A
#
# COMPACT_ATOMS: atom_id res chain seq x y z
N THR A 1 -10.11 0.97 -11.44
CA THR A 1 -11.11 0.01 -10.91
C THR A 1 -10.78 -0.52 -9.50
N ALA A 2 -9.82 0.04 -8.75
CA ALA A 2 -9.43 -0.42 -7.40
C ALA A 2 -9.05 -1.92 -7.29
N GLN A 3 -8.76 -2.56 -8.42
CA GLN A 3 -8.42 -3.98 -8.55
C GLN A 3 -7.02 -4.11 -9.13
N ALA A 4 -6.36 -5.24 -8.87
CA ALA A 4 -5.07 -5.54 -9.46
C ALA A 4 -5.17 -5.67 -11.00
N MET A 5 -4.16 -5.15 -11.70
CA MET A 5 -4.07 -5.20 -13.16
C MET A 5 -2.79 -5.94 -13.56
N THR A 6 -2.88 -6.83 -14.54
CA THR A 6 -1.78 -7.71 -14.94
C THR A 6 -1.34 -7.54 -16.39
N SER A 7 -1.95 -6.62 -17.15
CA SER A 7 -1.53 -6.31 -18.53
C SER A 7 -1.21 -4.82 -18.71
N ALA A 8 -0.20 -4.57 -19.55
CA ALA A 8 0.29 -3.22 -19.83
C ALA A 8 -0.80 -2.34 -20.47
N GLU A 9 -1.61 -2.89 -21.37
CA GLU A 9 -2.70 -2.19 -22.06
C GLU A 9 -3.78 -1.75 -21.07
N ALA A 10 -4.09 -2.60 -20.08
CA ALA A 10 -5.08 -2.28 -19.07
C ALA A 10 -4.56 -1.18 -18.13
N ILE A 11 -3.30 -1.29 -17.67
CA ILE A 11 -2.64 -0.26 -16.84
C ILE A 11 -2.63 1.09 -17.56
N LYS A 12 -2.22 1.13 -18.83
CA LYS A 12 -2.17 2.38 -19.62
C LYS A 12 -3.54 3.04 -19.73
N ARG A 13 -4.60 2.25 -19.98
CA ARG A 13 -5.97 2.76 -20.04
C ARG A 13 -6.45 3.29 -18.69
N GLU A 14 -6.20 2.56 -17.61
CA GLU A 14 -6.61 2.97 -16.26
C GLU A 14 -5.92 4.27 -15.83
N LEU A 15 -4.62 4.42 -16.10
CA LEU A 15 -3.89 5.66 -15.79
C LEU A 15 -4.51 6.89 -16.48
N LEU A 16 -4.96 6.76 -17.74
CA LEU A 16 -5.64 7.84 -18.46
C LEU A 16 -7.02 8.16 -17.87
N GLU A 17 -7.75 7.14 -17.42
CA GLU A 17 -9.06 7.31 -16.80
C GLU A 17 -8.98 7.91 -15.39
N GLN A 18 -7.92 7.59 -14.62
CA GLN A 18 -7.73 8.10 -13.26
C GLN A 18 -7.64 9.62 -13.20
N PHE A 19 -7.12 10.28 -14.25
CA PHE A 19 -7.13 11.76 -14.31
C PHE A 19 -8.53 12.37 -14.29
N ARG A 20 -9.56 11.62 -14.70
CA ARG A 20 -10.95 12.09 -14.82
C ARG A 20 -11.88 11.51 -13.76
N ARG A 21 -11.36 10.64 -12.88
CA ARG A 21 -12.16 9.86 -11.94
C ARG A 21 -11.60 10.01 -10.52
N PRO A 22 -12.45 9.91 -9.48
CA PRO A 22 -11.98 9.93 -8.11
C PRO A 22 -11.06 8.75 -7.81
N VAL A 23 -10.08 8.97 -6.93
CA VAL A 23 -9.25 7.89 -6.40
C VAL A 23 -10.08 7.06 -5.43
N LEU A 24 -10.34 5.81 -5.80
CA LEU A 24 -11.12 4.87 -4.99
C LEU A 24 -10.28 4.23 -3.88
N TRP A 25 -9.62 5.04 -3.05
CA TRP A 25 -8.63 4.60 -2.06
C TRP A 25 -9.16 3.56 -1.08
N GLN A 26 -10.30 3.84 -0.44
CA GLN A 26 -10.90 2.93 0.53
C GLN A 26 -11.17 1.55 -0.09
N ARG A 27 -11.76 1.52 -1.29
CA ARG A 27 -12.00 0.26 -2.02
C ARG A 27 -10.72 -0.48 -2.37
N SER A 28 -9.65 0.22 -2.71
CA SER A 28 -8.36 -0.42 -2.98
C SER A 28 -7.81 -1.11 -1.73
N VAL A 29 -7.95 -0.48 -0.55
CA VAL A 29 -7.51 -1.06 0.73
C VAL A 29 -8.39 -2.25 1.12
N GLU A 30 -9.71 -2.11 1.02
CA GLU A 30 -10.66 -3.21 1.26
C GLU A 30 -10.35 -4.41 0.35
N TYR A 31 -10.12 -4.17 -0.95
CA TYR A 31 -9.73 -5.20 -1.90
C TYR A 31 -8.42 -5.90 -1.49
N MET A 32 -7.40 -5.16 -1.05
CA MET A 32 -6.15 -5.77 -0.57
C MET A 32 -6.37 -6.65 0.66
N ILE A 33 -7.16 -6.19 1.63
CA ILE A 33 -7.49 -6.97 2.85
C ILE A 33 -8.26 -8.24 2.49
N GLU A 34 -9.27 -8.14 1.63
CA GLU A 34 -10.05 -9.28 1.13
C GLU A 34 -9.19 -10.32 0.42
N ASN A 35 -8.08 -9.90 -0.19
CA ASN A 35 -7.11 -10.78 -0.85
C ASN A 35 -5.97 -11.22 0.09
N GLY A 36 -6.12 -11.05 1.41
CA GLY A 36 -5.21 -11.59 2.42
C GLY A 36 -3.98 -10.74 2.71
N VAL A 37 -3.93 -9.49 2.27
CA VAL A 37 -2.87 -8.55 2.66
C VAL A 37 -3.04 -8.20 4.14
N THR A 38 -2.03 -8.52 4.95
CA THR A 38 -2.03 -8.28 6.40
C THR A 38 -1.12 -7.14 6.85
N THR A 39 -0.16 -6.77 6.01
CA THR A 39 0.86 -5.75 6.31
C THR A 39 0.96 -4.75 5.17
N PHE A 40 0.88 -3.46 5.51
CA PHE A 40 1.02 -2.35 4.58
C PHE A 40 2.28 -1.56 4.89
N VAL A 41 3.06 -1.25 3.85
CA VAL A 41 4.30 -0.46 3.97
C VAL A 41 4.13 0.82 3.16
N GLU A 42 4.10 1.97 3.84
CA GLU A 42 4.10 3.30 3.21
C GLU A 42 5.54 3.73 2.93
N ILE A 43 5.88 3.83 1.65
CA ILE A 43 7.19 4.28 1.18
C ILE A 43 7.09 5.74 0.77
N GLY A 44 7.80 6.62 1.49
CA GLY A 44 7.81 8.06 1.26
C GLY A 44 7.62 8.88 2.53
N PRO A 45 7.82 10.21 2.46
CA PRO A 45 7.78 11.09 3.61
C PRO A 45 6.37 11.22 4.20
N GLY A 46 6.31 11.29 5.53
CA GLY A 46 5.05 11.43 6.27
C GLY A 46 4.36 10.10 6.54
N ARG A 47 3.11 10.15 7.01
CA ARG A 47 2.34 8.96 7.48
C ARG A 47 0.87 9.03 7.08
N VAL A 48 0.59 9.66 5.96
CA VAL A 48 -0.79 9.96 5.55
C VAL A 48 -1.50 8.66 5.16
N LEU A 49 -0.87 7.82 4.35
CA LEU A 49 -1.49 6.57 3.92
C LEU A 49 -1.63 5.61 5.09
N THR A 50 -0.64 5.55 5.98
CA THR A 50 -0.72 4.80 7.24
C THR A 50 -1.94 5.21 8.07
N ALA A 51 -2.16 6.51 8.25
CA ALA A 51 -3.31 7.02 8.99
C ALA A 51 -4.64 6.72 8.30
N LEU A 52 -4.70 6.82 6.96
CA LEU A 52 -5.89 6.49 6.19
C LEU A 52 -6.23 4.99 6.26
N ILE A 53 -5.22 4.11 6.17
CA ILE A 53 -5.39 2.66 6.30
C ILE A 53 -5.94 2.32 7.69
N ARG A 54 -5.40 2.89 8.76
CA ARG A 54 -5.90 2.66 10.14
C ARG A 54 -7.34 3.13 10.38
N ARG A 55 -7.82 4.09 9.60
CA ARG A 55 -9.23 4.52 9.65
C ARG A 55 -10.16 3.54 8.93
N ILE A 56 -9.64 2.82 7.93
CA ILE A 56 -10.38 1.81 7.17
C ILE A 56 -10.38 0.48 7.96
N ASP A 57 -9.22 0.07 8.45
CA ASP A 57 -9.05 -1.10 9.32
C ASP A 57 -8.08 -0.79 10.47
N GLY A 58 -8.62 -0.75 11.69
CA GLY A 58 -7.85 -0.48 12.90
C GLY A 58 -6.88 -1.59 13.30
N ASN A 59 -7.04 -2.80 12.75
CA ASN A 59 -6.18 -3.95 13.04
C ASN A 59 -5.05 -4.11 12.01
N ALA A 60 -5.05 -3.32 10.94
CA ALA A 60 -4.05 -3.42 9.88
C ALA A 60 -2.63 -3.14 10.40
N ASN A 61 -1.71 -4.08 10.15
CA ASN A 61 -0.30 -3.85 10.44
C ASN A 61 0.26 -2.85 9.42
N THR A 62 0.83 -1.75 9.92
CA THR A 62 1.29 -0.62 9.09
C THR A 62 2.70 -0.22 9.46
N LYS A 63 3.55 -0.07 8.44
CA LYS A 63 4.94 0.40 8.56
C LYS A 63 5.14 1.61 7.65
N ASN A 64 6.05 2.50 8.03
CA ASN A 64 6.39 3.68 7.25
C ASN A 64 7.91 3.79 7.11
N ILE A 65 8.35 4.04 5.88
CA ILE A 65 9.75 4.12 5.47
C ILE A 65 9.92 5.44 4.71
N ASP A 66 10.55 6.41 5.36
CA ASP A 66 10.69 7.78 4.86
C ASP A 66 12.15 8.27 4.72
N ASP A 67 13.13 7.46 5.15
CA ASP A 67 14.54 7.82 5.13
C ASP A 67 15.49 6.60 5.01
N ALA A 68 16.78 6.84 4.78
CA ALA A 68 17.77 5.77 4.66
C ALA A 68 17.92 4.92 5.95
N PRO A 69 17.89 5.51 7.17
CA PRO A 69 17.82 4.73 8.41
C PRO A 69 16.64 3.76 8.52
N SER A 70 15.42 4.20 8.19
CA SER A 70 14.21 3.36 8.26
C SER A 70 14.26 2.21 7.25
N ILE A 71 14.83 2.44 6.06
CA ILE A 71 15.10 1.37 5.08
C ILE A 71 16.01 0.30 5.68
N ARG A 72 17.14 0.69 6.30
CA ARG A 72 18.08 -0.27 6.90
C ARG A 72 17.44 -1.07 8.03
N LYS A 73 16.72 -0.38 8.93
CA LYS A 73 16.02 -1.01 10.05
C LYS A 73 15.01 -2.07 9.57
N GLU A 74 14.27 -1.78 8.50
CA GLU A 74 13.31 -2.73 7.95
C GLU A 74 14.01 -3.92 7.28
N ALA A 75 15.08 -3.67 6.51
CA ALA A 75 15.88 -4.74 5.89
C ALA A 75 16.50 -5.70 6.94
N GLU A 76 16.96 -5.18 8.06
CA GLU A 76 17.49 -5.97 9.19
C GLU A 76 16.41 -6.76 9.94
N CYS A 77 15.17 -6.28 9.94
CA CYS A 77 14.06 -6.96 10.61
C CYS A 77 13.52 -8.15 9.81
N GLY A 78 13.58 -8.09 8.47
CA GLY A 78 13.25 -9.20 7.59
C GLY A 78 14.17 -10.40 7.76
N HIS A 79 15.47 -10.17 8.00
CA HIS A 79 16.47 -11.24 8.13
C HIS A 79 16.31 -12.11 9.40
N ARG A 80 15.62 -11.61 10.44
CA ARG A 80 15.37 -12.35 11.70
C ARG A 80 14.11 -13.21 11.68
N SER A 81 13.34 -13.20 10.60
CA SER A 81 12.06 -13.95 10.51
C SER A 81 12.22 -15.33 9.86
N ASP A 82 13.41 -15.63 9.33
CA ASP A 82 13.74 -16.84 8.55
C ASP A 82 14.73 -17.78 9.27
N GLU A 83 15.05 -17.52 10.56
CA GLU A 83 15.76 -18.43 11.48
C GLU A 83 14.83 -18.88 12.63
#